data_AF-A0AA38G5Q8-F1
#
_entry.id   AF-A0AA38G5Q8-F1
#
_cell.length_a   1.000
_cell.length_b   1.000
_cell.length_c   1.000
_cell.angle_alpha   90.00
_cell.angle_beta   90.00
_cell.angle_gamma   90.00
#
_symmetry.space_group_name_H-M   'P 1'
#
loop_
_entity.id
_entity.type
_entity.pdbx_description
1 polymer ?
#
loop_
_entity_poly.entity_id
_entity_poly.type
_entity_poly.pdbx_seq_one_letter_code
_entity_poly.pdbx_strand_id
1 'polypeptide(L)'
;ILKKVVLVSFVGFLAWAYNTIQPPPPNICGSADGPPVTAPRVRLQDGRHLAYKEHGVPKERAKYKIILMHGFMGSRNDFLNVSKELQEELGVYIVTFDRAGYGESDPDPKRSARSAALDIEQLADQLDLGPKFYVMGISMGGFSMWGCLKYIPHRLAGAALLVPVVNYRWPGFPANLSNQAYNQQARQDQWALRIPYYAPWLTYWWMTQKWFPTSSVMSGNWKPLNRFDAEMYQKFLSGGRSVEHFTATQQGVFESSHRDMMVMF
;
A
#
# COMPACT_ATOMS: atom_id res chain seq x y z
N ILE A 1 -32.26 17.79 37.48
CA ILE A 1 -30.86 17.38 37.69
C ILE A 1 -30.53 16.10 36.92
N LEU A 2 -31.25 14.99 37.14
CA LEU A 2 -31.02 13.71 36.44
C LEU A 2 -30.96 13.81 34.91
N LYS A 3 -31.92 14.49 34.25
CA LYS A 3 -31.89 14.70 32.78
C LYS A 3 -30.62 15.42 32.28
N LYS A 4 -30.10 16.39 33.05
CA LYS A 4 -28.88 17.11 32.71
C LYS A 4 -27.64 16.23 32.90
N VAL A 5 -27.60 15.42 33.96
CA VAL A 5 -26.53 14.46 34.21
C VAL A 5 -26.49 13.39 33.11
N VAL A 6 -27.64 12.81 32.75
CA VAL A 6 -27.74 11.83 31.66
C VAL A 6 -27.26 12.43 30.33
N LEU A 7 -27.67 13.66 30.00
CA LEU A 7 -27.24 14.34 28.79
C LEU A 7 -25.72 14.58 28.77
N VAL A 8 -25.14 15.09 29.87
CA VAL A 8 -23.70 15.34 29.96
C VAL A 8 -22.90 14.04 29.87
N SER A 9 -23.34 12.98 30.55
CA SER A 9 -22.70 11.66 30.45
C SER A 9 -22.79 11.08 29.04
N PHE A 10 -23.93 11.25 28.36
CA PHE A 10 -24.09 10.80 26.98
C PHE A 10 -23.18 11.57 26.01
N VAL A 11 -23.10 12.89 26.12
CA VAL A 11 -22.19 13.72 25.31
C VAL A 11 -20.74 13.37 25.61
N GLY A 12 -20.38 13.16 26.88
CA GLY A 12 -19.04 12.71 27.28
C GLY A 12 -18.68 11.35 26.69
N PHE A 13 -19.62 10.40 26.70
CA PHE A 13 -19.44 9.10 26.06
C PHE A 13 -19.27 9.22 24.54
N LEU A 14 -20.07 10.06 23.87
CA LEU A 14 -19.93 10.28 22.42
C LEU A 14 -18.60 10.94 22.06
N ALA A 15 -18.15 11.92 22.85
CA ALA A 15 -16.86 12.58 22.64
C ALA A 15 -15.69 11.60 22.84
N TRP A 16 -15.76 10.77 23.88
CA TRP A 16 -14.80 9.69 24.11
C TRP A 16 -14.82 8.66 22.96
N ALA A 17 -15.99 8.18 22.57
CA ALA A 17 -16.14 7.24 21.46
C ALA A 17 -15.59 7.83 20.15
N TYR A 18 -15.91 9.09 19.84
CA TYR A 18 -15.36 9.80 18.69
C TYR A 18 -13.84 9.90 18.74
N ASN A 19 -13.26 10.22 19.89
CA ASN A 19 -11.82 10.32 20.05
C ASN A 19 -11.12 8.97 19.84
N THR A 20 -11.69 7.87 20.34
CA THR A 20 -11.10 6.53 20.19
C THR A 20 -11.11 6.01 18.75
N ILE A 21 -11.99 6.53 17.88
CA ILE A 21 -12.01 6.17 16.46
C ILE A 21 -11.12 7.06 15.59
N GLN A 22 -10.64 8.19 16.10
CA GLN A 22 -9.74 9.05 15.33
C GLN A 22 -8.32 8.46 15.30
N PRO A 23 -7.72 8.30 14.12
CA PRO A 23 -6.32 7.94 14.01
C PRO A 23 -5.41 9.08 14.52
N PRO A 24 -4.19 8.76 14.99
CA PRO A 24 -3.20 9.79 15.28
C PRO A 24 -2.80 10.53 14.00
N PRO A 25 -2.32 11.78 14.10
CA PRO A 25 -1.77 12.48 12.95
C PRO A 25 -0.55 11.73 12.37
N PRO A 26 -0.26 11.91 11.07
CA PRO A 26 0.92 11.34 10.43
C PRO A 26 2.22 11.84 11.06
N ASN A 27 3.21 10.96 11.13
CA ASN A 27 4.56 11.30 11.55
C ASN A 27 5.41 11.75 10.34
N ILE A 28 5.14 12.96 9.84
CA ILE A 28 5.68 13.47 8.57
C ILE A 28 7.22 13.50 8.58
N CYS A 29 7.85 12.79 7.65
CA CYS A 29 9.29 12.77 7.50
C CYS A 29 9.85 14.17 7.15
N GLY A 30 10.85 14.62 7.90
CA GLY A 30 11.47 15.94 7.75
C GLY A 30 10.75 17.08 8.47
N SER A 31 9.67 16.80 9.21
CA SER A 31 9.10 17.77 10.17
C SER A 31 9.95 17.86 11.45
N ALA A 32 9.72 18.90 12.28
CA ALA A 32 10.55 19.18 13.46
C ALA A 32 10.69 17.99 14.44
N ASP A 33 9.61 17.25 14.63
CA ASP A 33 9.57 16.05 15.50
C ASP A 33 9.44 14.74 14.69
N GLY A 34 9.57 14.82 13.37
CA GLY A 34 9.37 13.69 12.46
C GLY A 34 10.64 12.89 12.18
N PRO A 35 10.52 11.70 11.56
CA PRO A 35 11.68 10.92 11.14
C PRO A 35 12.50 11.70 10.12
N PRO A 36 13.82 11.49 10.03
CA PRO A 36 14.63 12.18 9.04
C PRO A 36 14.28 11.72 7.62
N VAL A 37 14.49 12.61 6.66
CA VAL A 37 14.51 12.27 5.24
C VAL A 37 15.93 11.86 4.87
N THR A 38 16.07 10.66 4.33
CA THR A 38 17.36 10.06 3.93
C THR A 38 17.38 9.63 2.48
N ALA A 39 16.21 9.46 1.85
CA ALA A 39 16.09 9.06 0.46
C ALA A 39 16.04 10.25 -0.49
N PRO A 40 16.43 10.06 -1.76
CA PRO A 40 16.01 10.93 -2.85
C PRO A 40 14.49 11.03 -2.90
N ARG A 41 13.98 12.24 -3.12
CA ARG A 41 12.54 12.49 -3.27
C ARG A 41 12.27 13.39 -4.47
N VAL A 42 11.15 13.15 -5.14
CA VAL A 42 10.58 14.09 -6.11
C VAL A 42 9.44 14.87 -5.46
N ARG A 43 9.23 16.12 -5.88
CA ARG A 43 8.10 16.93 -5.43
C ARG A 43 6.98 16.87 -6.48
N LEU A 44 5.77 16.55 -6.03
CA LEU A 44 4.55 16.53 -6.83
C LEU A 44 3.95 17.94 -6.95
N GLN A 45 3.05 18.12 -7.93
CA GLN A 45 2.38 19.40 -8.20
C GLN A 45 1.55 19.89 -7.01
N ASP A 46 1.00 18.99 -6.20
CA ASP A 46 0.23 19.32 -5.00
C ASP A 46 1.11 19.61 -3.77
N GLY A 47 2.43 19.56 -3.94
CA GLY A 47 3.42 19.85 -2.90
C GLY A 47 3.88 18.65 -2.09
N ARG A 48 3.24 17.48 -2.22
CA ARG A 48 3.69 16.23 -1.60
C ARG A 48 5.02 15.76 -2.20
N HIS A 49 5.77 14.96 -1.44
CA HIS A 49 6.99 14.31 -1.89
C HIS A 49 6.82 12.81 -2.03
N LEU A 50 7.43 12.22 -3.06
CA LEU A 50 7.60 10.77 -3.17
C LEU A 50 9.07 10.39 -3.05
N ALA A 51 9.38 9.55 -2.07
CA ALA A 51 10.69 8.94 -1.90
C ALA A 51 10.85 7.73 -2.81
N TYR A 52 12.00 7.64 -3.48
CA TYR A 52 12.25 6.61 -4.48
C TYR A 52 13.67 6.04 -4.39
N LYS A 53 13.88 4.96 -5.14
CA LYS A 53 15.16 4.29 -5.32
C LYS A 53 15.27 3.77 -6.74
N GLU A 54 16.46 3.92 -7.32
CA GLU A 54 16.76 3.51 -8.69
C GLU A 54 17.62 2.25 -8.68
N HIS A 55 17.37 1.36 -9.65
CA HIS A 55 18.06 0.09 -9.82
C HIS A 55 18.27 -0.22 -11.31
N GLY A 56 19.21 -1.12 -11.59
CA GLY A 56 19.49 -1.59 -12.94
C GLY A 56 20.48 -0.71 -13.70
N VAL A 57 20.37 -0.69 -15.02
CA VAL A 57 21.28 0.08 -15.89
C VAL A 57 20.99 1.58 -15.81
N PRO A 58 21.97 2.46 -16.14
CA PRO A 58 21.71 3.90 -16.24
C PRO A 58 20.53 4.21 -17.16
N LYS A 59 19.67 5.15 -16.72
CA LYS A 59 18.42 5.53 -17.41
C LYS A 59 18.63 5.87 -18.88
N GLU A 60 19.76 6.49 -19.22
CA GLU A 60 20.14 6.94 -20.56
C GLU A 60 20.44 5.77 -21.52
N ARG A 61 20.79 4.61 -20.96
CA ARG A 61 21.09 3.37 -21.71
C ARG A 61 19.96 2.34 -21.63
N ALA A 62 18.92 2.63 -20.87
CA ALA A 62 17.83 1.70 -20.63
C ALA A 62 16.93 1.54 -21.86
N LYS A 63 16.67 0.29 -22.23
CA LYS A 63 15.63 -0.09 -23.21
C LYS A 63 14.24 -0.09 -22.56
N TYR A 64 14.18 -0.52 -21.30
CA TYR A 64 12.93 -0.61 -20.53
C TYR A 64 13.07 0.21 -19.25
N LYS A 65 12.17 1.17 -19.06
CA LYS A 65 12.04 1.97 -17.84
C LYS A 65 10.78 1.52 -17.09
N ILE A 66 10.96 0.96 -15.90
CA ILE A 66 9.91 0.31 -15.13
C ILE A 66 9.70 1.05 -13.81
N ILE A 67 8.46 1.40 -13.47
CA ILE A 67 8.09 1.78 -12.12
C ILE A 67 7.49 0.56 -11.41
N LEU A 68 8.09 0.16 -10.29
CA LEU A 68 7.65 -0.97 -9.48
C LEU A 68 6.98 -0.47 -8.19
N MET A 69 5.74 -0.89 -7.98
CA MET A 69 4.94 -0.60 -6.79
C MET A 69 5.01 -1.75 -5.79
N HIS A 70 5.51 -1.45 -4.59
CA HIS A 70 5.59 -2.40 -3.49
C HIS A 70 4.21 -2.82 -2.96
N GLY A 71 4.19 -3.97 -2.28
CA GLY A 71 3.00 -4.55 -1.69
C GLY A 71 2.62 -3.93 -0.34
N PHE A 72 1.73 -4.64 0.35
CA PHE A 72 1.30 -4.29 1.70
C PHE A 72 2.47 -4.42 2.69
N MET A 73 2.65 -3.42 3.56
CA MET A 73 3.79 -3.34 4.51
C MET A 73 5.19 -3.33 3.85
N GLY A 74 5.25 -3.06 2.55
CA GLY A 74 6.49 -2.89 1.78
C GLY A 74 7.02 -1.45 1.77
N SER A 75 8.09 -1.23 1.04
CA SER A 75 8.71 0.10 0.85
C SER A 75 9.41 0.23 -0.51
N ARG A 76 10.03 1.38 -0.77
CA ARG A 76 10.97 1.60 -1.90
C ARG A 76 12.15 0.63 -1.90
N ASN A 77 12.41 -0.11 -0.82
CA ASN A 77 13.46 -1.11 -0.79
C ASN A 77 13.01 -2.48 -1.33
N ASP A 78 11.72 -2.67 -1.60
CA ASP A 78 11.19 -3.89 -2.19
C ASP A 78 11.53 -3.92 -3.68
N PHE A 79 12.63 -4.57 -4.05
CA PHE A 79 13.01 -4.77 -5.45
C PHE A 79 12.97 -6.26 -5.82
N LEU A 80 12.71 -6.57 -7.09
CA LEU A 80 12.79 -7.95 -7.57
C LEU A 80 14.26 -8.37 -7.58
N ASN A 81 14.58 -9.50 -6.96
CA ASN A 81 15.92 -10.06 -6.94
C ASN A 81 16.28 -10.64 -8.33
N VAL A 82 16.59 -9.74 -9.26
CA VAL A 82 17.03 -10.03 -10.63
C VAL A 82 18.55 -9.88 -10.68
N SER A 83 19.26 -10.82 -11.29
CA SER A 83 20.72 -10.74 -11.42
C SER A 83 21.13 -9.48 -12.18
N LYS A 84 22.29 -8.90 -11.84
CA LYS A 84 22.79 -7.70 -12.51
C LYS A 84 23.01 -7.95 -14.00
N GLU A 85 23.52 -9.13 -14.32
CA GLU A 85 23.80 -9.59 -15.68
C GLU A 85 22.52 -9.59 -16.52
N LEU A 86 21.40 -10.06 -15.97
CA LEU A 86 20.12 -10.08 -16.68
C LEU A 86 19.55 -8.66 -16.85
N GLN A 87 19.70 -7.80 -15.84
CA GLN A 87 19.31 -6.39 -15.95
C GLN A 87 20.11 -5.66 -17.03
N GLU A 88 21.41 -5.94 -17.13
CA GLU A 88 22.31 -5.40 -18.16
C GLU A 88 21.98 -5.91 -19.55
N GLU A 89 21.79 -7.23 -19.70
CA GLU A 89 21.43 -7.88 -20.97
C GLU A 89 20.12 -7.31 -21.53
N LEU A 90 19.09 -7.21 -20.68
CA LEU A 90 17.79 -6.69 -21.05
C LEU A 90 17.78 -5.14 -21.16
N GLY A 91 18.75 -4.46 -20.57
CA GLY A 91 18.80 -3.00 -20.50
C GLY A 91 17.65 -2.42 -19.68
N VAL A 92 17.42 -2.95 -18.48
CA VAL A 92 16.29 -2.56 -17.62
C VAL A 92 16.74 -1.55 -16.57
N TYR A 93 16.02 -0.44 -16.48
CA TYR A 93 16.08 0.54 -15.40
C TYR A 93 14.78 0.47 -14.60
N ILE A 94 14.89 0.32 -13.27
CA ILE A 94 13.74 0.15 -12.37
C ILE A 94 13.74 1.26 -11.33
N VAL A 95 12.60 1.90 -11.16
CA VAL A 95 12.32 2.81 -10.04
C VAL A 95 11.35 2.12 -9.10
N THR A 96 11.76 1.97 -7.84
CA THR A 96 10.87 1.63 -6.72
C THR A 96 10.61 2.91 -5.93
N PHE A 97 9.42 3.05 -5.34
CA PHE A 97 9.10 4.22 -4.55
C PHE A 97 8.21 3.87 -3.37
N ASP A 98 8.29 4.65 -2.30
CA ASP A 98 7.35 4.55 -1.19
C ASP A 98 6.01 5.12 -1.66
N ARG A 99 4.94 4.33 -1.62
CA ARG A 99 3.59 4.82 -1.94
C ARG A 99 3.20 5.92 -0.94
N ALA A 100 2.22 6.76 -1.30
CA ALA A 100 1.76 7.83 -0.40
C ALA A 100 1.51 7.30 1.02
N GLY A 101 2.09 7.94 2.04
CA GLY A 101 1.98 7.55 3.47
C GLY A 101 2.82 6.35 3.90
N TYR A 102 3.62 5.76 3.00
CA TYR A 102 4.67 4.79 3.31
C TYR A 102 6.02 5.48 3.38
N GLY A 103 6.93 4.93 4.18
CA GLY A 103 8.33 5.36 4.25
C GLY A 103 8.46 6.88 4.34
N GLU A 104 9.20 7.46 3.41
CA GLU A 104 9.50 8.90 3.39
C GLU A 104 8.65 9.70 2.38
N SER A 105 7.58 9.10 1.84
CA SER A 105 6.64 9.72 0.91
C SER A 105 5.43 10.34 1.61
N ASP A 106 5.21 11.64 1.45
CA ASP A 106 4.13 12.36 2.12
C ASP A 106 2.76 11.67 1.97
N PRO A 107 1.89 11.72 3.00
CA PRO A 107 0.60 11.06 2.96
C PRO A 107 -0.34 11.81 2.02
N ASP A 108 -1.21 11.06 1.33
CA ASP A 108 -2.33 11.63 0.58
C ASP A 108 -3.61 11.53 1.42
N PRO A 109 -4.15 12.63 1.97
CA PRO A 109 -5.41 12.61 2.71
C PRO A 109 -6.59 12.12 1.86
N LYS A 110 -6.50 12.24 0.53
CA LYS A 110 -7.53 11.81 -0.44
C LYS A 110 -7.10 10.58 -1.25
N ARG A 111 -6.22 9.73 -0.69
CA ARG A 111 -5.69 8.52 -1.33
C ARG A 111 -6.78 7.74 -2.04
N SER A 112 -6.57 7.51 -3.33
CA SER A 112 -7.48 6.81 -4.22
C SER A 112 -6.70 6.14 -5.36
N ALA A 113 -7.35 5.26 -6.13
CA ALA A 113 -6.71 4.64 -7.30
C ALA A 113 -6.29 5.71 -8.32
N ARG A 114 -7.05 6.80 -8.38
CA ARG A 114 -6.76 7.94 -9.26
C ARG A 114 -5.53 8.70 -8.79
N SER A 115 -5.48 9.10 -7.52
CA SER A 115 -4.32 9.84 -7.02
C SER A 115 -3.05 9.00 -7.07
N ALA A 116 -3.12 7.70 -6.75
CA ALA A 116 -1.98 6.79 -6.91
C ALA A 116 -1.47 6.72 -8.36
N ALA A 117 -2.36 6.72 -9.35
CA ALA A 117 -1.98 6.74 -10.76
C ALA A 117 -1.31 8.07 -11.17
N LEU A 118 -1.85 9.20 -10.71
CA LEU A 118 -1.30 10.52 -10.99
C LEU A 118 0.04 10.76 -10.28
N ASP A 119 0.23 10.16 -9.10
CA ASP A 119 1.51 10.14 -8.38
C ASP A 119 2.57 9.40 -9.20
N ILE A 120 2.22 8.26 -9.81
CA ILE A 120 3.11 7.48 -10.67
C ILE A 120 3.44 8.22 -11.97
N GLU A 121 2.44 8.88 -12.58
CA GLU A 121 2.67 9.71 -13.76
C GLU A 121 3.65 10.86 -13.47
N GLN A 122 3.42 11.60 -12.39
CA GLN A 122 4.31 12.68 -11.99
C GLN A 122 5.69 12.19 -11.57
N LEU A 123 5.80 11.03 -10.92
CA LEU A 123 7.08 10.40 -10.64
C LEU A 123 7.86 10.13 -11.93
N ALA A 124 7.17 9.59 -12.95
CA ALA A 124 7.78 9.34 -14.25
C ALA A 124 8.23 10.63 -14.95
N ASP A 125 7.44 11.70 -14.83
CA ASP A 125 7.77 13.02 -15.40
C ASP A 125 8.97 13.66 -14.70
N GLN A 126 8.99 13.65 -13.38
CA GLN A 126 10.09 14.22 -12.58
C GLN A 126 11.41 13.48 -12.79
N LEU A 127 11.35 12.18 -13.07
CA LEU A 127 12.52 11.36 -13.37
C LEU A 127 12.86 11.32 -14.87
N ASP A 128 12.11 12.03 -15.72
CA ASP A 128 12.27 12.05 -17.17
C ASP A 128 12.35 10.63 -17.77
N LEU A 129 11.36 9.81 -17.45
CA LEU A 129 11.25 8.46 -18.01
C LEU A 129 10.80 8.47 -19.48
N GLY A 130 10.30 9.61 -19.95
CA GLY A 130 9.81 9.82 -21.31
C GLY A 130 8.30 9.66 -21.44
N PRO A 131 7.77 9.66 -22.68
CA PRO A 131 6.34 9.72 -22.93
C PRO A 131 5.60 8.45 -22.49
N LYS A 132 6.26 7.29 -22.55
CA LYS A 132 5.71 6.02 -22.09
C LYS A 132 6.73 5.22 -21.29
N PHE A 133 6.23 4.53 -20.27
CA PHE A 133 7.02 3.67 -19.37
C PHE A 133 6.23 2.41 -18.99
N TYR A 134 6.92 1.44 -18.39
CA TYR A 134 6.30 0.20 -17.92
C TYR A 134 5.96 0.32 -16.43
N VAL A 135 4.91 -0.35 -16.02
CA VAL A 135 4.51 -0.41 -14.61
C VAL A 135 4.38 -1.86 -14.14
N MET A 136 4.78 -2.10 -12.90
CA MET A 136 4.71 -3.41 -12.27
C MET A 136 4.19 -3.28 -10.84
N GLY A 137 3.12 -4.00 -10.50
CA GLY A 137 2.54 -3.98 -9.15
C GLY A 137 2.62 -5.33 -8.47
N ILE A 138 3.23 -5.36 -7.29
CA ILE A 138 3.28 -6.57 -6.44
C ILE A 138 2.17 -6.51 -5.41
N SER A 139 1.30 -7.54 -5.35
CA SER A 139 0.27 -7.64 -4.31
C SER A 139 -0.61 -6.38 -4.22
N MET A 140 -0.52 -5.61 -3.12
CA MET A 140 -1.22 -4.33 -2.96
C MET A 140 -0.79 -3.27 -3.97
N GLY A 141 0.41 -3.35 -4.55
CA GLY A 141 0.81 -2.53 -5.70
C GLY A 141 -0.09 -2.73 -6.92
N GLY A 142 -0.82 -3.85 -6.98
CA GLY A 142 -1.88 -4.09 -7.96
C GLY A 142 -3.02 -3.07 -7.90
N PHE A 143 -3.35 -2.50 -6.74
CA PHE A 143 -4.34 -1.43 -6.63
C PHE A 143 -3.91 -0.18 -7.44
N SER A 144 -2.65 0.25 -7.28
CA SER A 144 -2.09 1.36 -8.05
C SER A 144 -2.05 1.03 -9.54
N MET A 145 -1.75 -0.22 -9.91
CA MET A 145 -1.79 -0.67 -11.31
C MET A 145 -3.16 -0.51 -11.96
N TRP A 146 -4.24 -0.89 -11.27
CA TRP A 146 -5.60 -0.69 -11.77
C TRP A 146 -5.91 0.79 -11.97
N GLY A 147 -5.42 1.64 -11.06
CA GLY A 147 -5.42 3.09 -11.23
C GLY A 147 -4.70 3.51 -12.51
N CYS A 148 -3.48 3.05 -12.74
CA CYS A 148 -2.69 3.40 -13.91
C CYS A 148 -3.38 3.01 -15.21
N LEU A 149 -3.87 1.77 -15.29
CA LEU A 149 -4.59 1.25 -16.46
C LEU A 149 -5.85 2.07 -16.76
N LYS A 150 -6.52 2.60 -15.74
CA LYS A 150 -7.74 3.39 -15.91
C LYS A 150 -7.48 4.87 -16.23
N TYR A 151 -6.54 5.51 -15.54
CA TYR A 151 -6.41 6.97 -15.54
C TYR A 151 -5.25 7.49 -16.39
N ILE A 152 -4.18 6.71 -16.56
CA ILE A 152 -3.02 7.10 -17.36
C ILE A 152 -2.63 6.07 -18.43
N PRO A 153 -3.58 5.38 -19.12
CA PRO A 153 -3.22 4.33 -20.09
C PRO A 153 -2.36 4.86 -21.24
N HIS A 154 -2.50 6.14 -21.57
CA HIS A 154 -1.71 6.82 -22.60
C HIS A 154 -0.21 6.92 -22.26
N ARG A 155 0.15 6.82 -20.98
CA ARG A 155 1.54 6.82 -20.48
C ARG A 155 2.16 5.42 -20.37
N LEU A 156 1.38 4.35 -20.58
CA LEU A 156 1.86 2.99 -20.36
C LEU A 156 2.37 2.36 -21.67
N ALA A 157 3.62 1.88 -21.64
CA ALA A 157 4.18 0.99 -22.65
C ALA A 157 3.81 -0.48 -22.37
N GLY A 158 3.59 -0.83 -21.10
CA GLY A 158 3.17 -2.16 -20.67
C GLY A 158 2.91 -2.21 -19.17
N ALA A 159 2.22 -3.26 -18.74
CA ALA A 159 1.75 -3.44 -17.37
C ALA A 159 1.91 -4.89 -16.92
N ALA A 160 2.45 -5.12 -15.73
CA ALA A 160 2.57 -6.44 -15.10
C ALA A 160 1.96 -6.45 -13.69
N LEU A 161 1.07 -7.41 -13.44
CA LEU A 161 0.50 -7.67 -12.12
C LEU A 161 1.15 -8.93 -11.55
N LEU A 162 1.90 -8.78 -10.45
CA LEU A 162 2.53 -9.88 -9.75
C LEU A 162 1.75 -10.17 -8.47
N VAL A 163 1.12 -11.36 -8.43
CA VAL A 163 0.31 -11.83 -7.29
C VAL A 163 -0.64 -10.75 -6.73
N PRO A 164 -1.43 -10.07 -7.59
CA PRO A 164 -2.17 -8.87 -7.18
C PRO A 164 -3.22 -9.17 -6.12
N VAL A 165 -3.47 -8.19 -5.27
CA VAL A 165 -4.62 -8.24 -4.37
C VAL A 165 -5.91 -8.24 -5.20
N VAL A 166 -6.91 -9.02 -4.77
CA VAL A 166 -8.21 -9.14 -5.45
C VAL A 166 -9.29 -8.44 -4.65
N ASN A 167 -10.09 -7.61 -5.32
CA ASN A 167 -11.29 -7.03 -4.74
C ASN A 167 -12.50 -7.90 -5.11
N TYR A 168 -13.07 -8.56 -4.10
CA TYR A 168 -14.25 -9.44 -4.23
C TYR A 168 -15.56 -8.71 -4.60
N ARG A 169 -15.53 -7.39 -4.74
CA ARG A 169 -16.70 -6.57 -5.08
C ARG A 169 -16.57 -5.88 -6.42
N TRP A 170 -15.59 -6.26 -7.24
CA TRP A 170 -15.48 -5.74 -8.59
C TRP A 170 -16.73 -6.06 -9.42
N PRO A 171 -17.38 -5.06 -10.04
CA PRO A 171 -18.63 -5.26 -10.77
C PRO A 171 -18.45 -6.10 -12.04
N GLY A 172 -17.21 -6.26 -12.54
CA GLY A 172 -16.90 -7.06 -13.71
C GLY A 172 -16.83 -8.57 -13.48
N PHE A 173 -16.93 -9.05 -12.23
CA PHE A 173 -16.89 -10.47 -11.91
C PHE A 173 -18.28 -10.99 -11.49
N PRO A 174 -18.66 -12.24 -11.87
CA PRO A 174 -19.92 -12.82 -11.42
C PRO A 174 -20.02 -12.86 -9.90
N ALA A 175 -21.09 -12.27 -9.35
CA ALA A 175 -21.25 -12.11 -7.91
C ALA A 175 -21.23 -13.43 -7.15
N ASN A 176 -21.76 -14.51 -7.74
CA ASN A 176 -21.70 -15.85 -7.16
C ASN A 176 -20.27 -16.37 -7.00
N LEU A 177 -19.41 -16.19 -8.01
CA LEU A 177 -18.00 -16.59 -7.96
C LEU A 177 -17.22 -15.74 -6.95
N SER A 178 -17.42 -14.42 -6.97
CA SER A 178 -16.79 -13.52 -6.02
C SER A 178 -17.19 -13.84 -4.57
N ASN A 179 -18.47 -14.13 -4.33
CA ASN A 179 -18.96 -14.54 -3.01
C ASN A 179 -18.39 -15.90 -2.59
N GLN A 180 -18.31 -16.86 -3.50
CA GLN A 180 -17.71 -18.17 -3.22
C GLN A 180 -16.25 -18.02 -2.81
N ALA A 181 -15.46 -17.26 -3.57
CA ALA A 181 -14.05 -17.03 -3.28
C ALA A 181 -13.85 -16.23 -1.98
N TYR A 182 -14.69 -15.23 -1.71
CA TYR A 182 -14.67 -14.48 -0.43
C TYR A 182 -14.96 -15.40 0.77
N ASN A 183 -15.94 -16.29 0.64
CA ASN A 183 -16.34 -17.21 1.70
C ASN A 183 -15.30 -18.31 1.99
N GLN A 184 -14.35 -18.56 1.09
CA GLN A 184 -13.22 -19.47 1.32
C GLN A 184 -12.16 -18.87 2.25
N GLN A 185 -12.14 -17.55 2.45
CA GLN A 185 -11.19 -16.92 3.35
C GLN A 185 -11.48 -17.24 4.82
N ALA A 186 -10.45 -17.14 5.67
CA ALA A 186 -10.62 -17.20 7.12
C ALA A 186 -11.58 -16.09 7.58
N ARG A 187 -12.39 -16.36 8.63
CA ARG A 187 -13.38 -15.40 9.14
C ARG A 187 -12.76 -14.04 9.49
N GLN A 188 -11.55 -14.03 10.01
CA GLN A 188 -10.83 -12.78 10.33
C GLN A 188 -10.50 -11.95 9.09
N ASP A 189 -10.14 -12.59 7.98
CA ASP A 189 -9.85 -11.90 6.71
C ASP A 189 -11.14 -11.39 6.05
N GLN A 190 -12.23 -12.15 6.16
CA GLN A 190 -13.56 -11.68 5.74
C GLN A 190 -13.93 -10.37 6.45
N TRP A 191 -13.70 -10.27 7.76
CA TRP A 191 -13.92 -9.04 8.53
C TRP A 191 -12.94 -7.93 8.17
N ALA A 192 -11.65 -8.25 8.01
CA ALA A 192 -10.63 -7.32 7.57
C ALA A 192 -10.95 -6.67 6.21
N LEU A 193 -11.72 -7.35 5.35
CA LEU A 193 -12.23 -6.80 4.08
C LEU A 193 -13.62 -6.17 4.17
N ARG A 194 -14.40 -6.48 5.20
CA ARG A 194 -15.77 -5.99 5.37
C ARG A 194 -15.81 -4.64 6.06
N ILE A 195 -15.02 -4.47 7.12
CA ILE A 195 -15.00 -3.22 7.89
C ILE A 195 -14.54 -2.04 7.03
N PRO A 196 -13.38 -2.07 6.34
CA PRO A 196 -12.94 -0.93 5.54
C PRO A 196 -13.87 -0.61 4.37
N TYR A 197 -14.60 -1.61 3.86
CA TYR A 197 -15.55 -1.40 2.78
C TYR A 197 -16.84 -0.69 3.22
N TYR A 198 -17.50 -1.20 4.27
CA TYR A 198 -18.80 -0.66 4.71
C TYR A 198 -18.67 0.49 5.71
N ALA A 199 -17.59 0.52 6.48
CA ALA A 199 -17.34 1.53 7.51
C ALA A 199 -15.85 1.91 7.55
N PRO A 200 -15.31 2.51 6.47
CA PRO A 200 -13.89 2.92 6.41
C PRO A 200 -13.45 3.80 7.57
N TRP A 201 -14.36 4.61 8.11
CA TRP A 201 -14.13 5.47 9.27
C TRP A 201 -13.89 4.69 10.59
N LEU A 202 -14.25 3.41 10.65
CA LEU A 202 -13.96 2.52 11.80
C LEU A 202 -12.68 1.71 11.65
N THR A 203 -12.01 1.76 10.49
CA THR A 203 -10.86 0.89 10.22
C THR A 203 -9.75 1.06 11.24
N TYR A 204 -9.39 2.30 11.60
CA TYR A 204 -8.36 2.56 12.62
C TYR A 204 -8.71 1.92 13.97
N TRP A 205 -9.92 2.19 14.47
CA TRP A 205 -10.38 1.65 15.74
C TRP A 205 -10.37 0.12 15.72
N TRP A 206 -10.96 -0.50 14.70
CA TRP A 206 -11.02 -1.96 14.58
C TRP A 206 -9.63 -2.58 14.61
N MET A 207 -8.69 -2.02 13.84
CA MET A 207 -7.34 -2.56 13.70
C MET A 207 -6.45 -2.34 14.94
N THR A 208 -6.87 -1.48 15.88
CA THR A 208 -6.16 -1.26 17.14
C THR A 208 -6.74 -2.07 18.32
N GLN A 209 -7.87 -2.77 18.11
CA GLN A 209 -8.46 -3.59 19.17
C GLN A 209 -7.72 -4.92 19.35
N LYS A 210 -7.54 -5.31 20.62
CA LYS A 210 -6.96 -6.62 20.98
C LYS A 210 -8.00 -7.74 21.04
N TRP A 211 -9.28 -7.40 21.03
CA TRP A 211 -10.38 -8.34 21.23
C TRP A 211 -10.86 -8.98 19.93
N PHE A 212 -10.50 -8.40 18.79
CA PHE A 212 -10.85 -8.92 17.47
C PHE A 212 -9.59 -9.40 16.76
N PRO A 213 -9.66 -10.52 16.01
CA PRO A 213 -8.54 -10.94 15.20
C PRO A 213 -8.30 -9.94 14.06
N THR A 214 -7.04 -9.55 13.87
CA THR A 214 -6.58 -8.85 12.66
C THR A 214 -6.53 -9.81 11.46
N SER A 215 -6.17 -9.30 10.27
CA SER A 215 -5.99 -10.17 9.09
C SER A 215 -4.91 -11.24 9.34
N SER A 216 -5.05 -12.39 8.69
CA SER A 216 -4.06 -13.47 8.71
C SER A 216 -2.69 -13.02 8.17
N VAL A 217 -2.68 -12.08 7.23
CA VAL A 217 -1.46 -11.44 6.70
C VAL A 217 -0.77 -10.62 7.80
N MET A 218 -1.48 -9.75 8.49
CA MET A 218 -0.90 -8.90 9.54
C MET A 218 -0.50 -9.67 10.79
N SER A 219 -1.23 -10.74 11.13
CA SER A 219 -0.89 -11.60 12.27
C SER A 219 0.19 -12.64 11.96
N GLY A 220 0.61 -12.78 10.69
CA GLY A 220 1.56 -13.81 10.26
C GLY A 220 1.03 -15.25 10.33
N ASN A 221 -0.28 -15.41 10.58
CA ASN A 221 -0.96 -16.69 10.76
C ASN A 221 -1.65 -17.18 9.46
N TRP A 222 -1.24 -16.65 8.31
CA TRP A 222 -1.72 -17.13 7.02
C TRP A 222 -1.35 -18.60 6.82
N LYS A 223 -2.32 -19.40 6.36
CA LYS A 223 -2.15 -20.83 6.13
C LYS A 223 -1.77 -21.08 4.67
N PRO A 224 -0.63 -21.75 4.39
CA PRO A 224 -0.28 -22.17 3.05
C PRO A 224 -1.39 -23.00 2.39
N LEU A 225 -1.64 -22.80 1.10
CA LEU A 225 -2.68 -23.55 0.38
C LEU A 225 -2.26 -24.99 0.09
N ASN A 226 -0.95 -25.22 -0.03
CA ASN A 226 -0.36 -26.52 -0.32
C ASN A 226 1.05 -26.64 0.28
N ARG A 227 1.68 -27.81 0.11
CA ARG A 227 3.03 -28.10 0.61
C ARG A 227 4.09 -27.18 0.02
N PHE A 228 4.04 -26.86 -1.27
CA PHE A 228 5.02 -25.97 -1.91
C PHE A 228 4.91 -24.56 -1.34
N ASP A 229 3.71 -24.05 -1.13
CA ASP A 229 3.49 -22.75 -0.48
C ASP A 229 4.09 -22.75 0.94
N ALA A 230 3.96 -23.85 1.68
CA ALA A 230 4.52 -23.97 3.02
C ALA A 230 6.05 -23.94 2.98
N GLU A 231 6.66 -24.66 2.04
CA GLU A 231 8.12 -24.65 1.84
C GLU A 231 8.63 -23.27 1.42
N MET A 232 7.93 -22.57 0.52
CA MET A 232 8.27 -21.20 0.13
C MET A 232 8.11 -20.21 1.29
N TYR A 233 7.05 -20.35 2.09
CA TYR A 233 6.82 -19.51 3.25
C TYR A 233 7.92 -19.68 4.30
N GLN A 234 8.39 -20.90 4.55
CA GLN A 234 9.51 -21.15 5.46
C GLN A 234 10.82 -20.51 4.96
N LYS A 235 11.13 -20.67 3.67
CA LYS A 235 12.30 -19.99 3.06
C LYS A 235 12.18 -18.48 3.17
N PHE A 236 11.00 -17.95 2.87
CA PHE A 236 10.70 -16.53 2.99
C PHE A 236 10.97 -16.03 4.43
N LEU A 237 10.46 -16.72 5.46
CA LEU A 237 10.63 -16.33 6.87
C LEU A 237 12.10 -16.36 7.31
N SER A 238 12.88 -17.32 6.80
CA SER A 238 14.31 -17.41 7.09
C SER A 238 15.16 -16.30 6.45
N GLY A 239 14.60 -15.52 5.51
CA GLY A 239 15.31 -14.49 4.75
C GLY A 239 15.44 -13.10 5.42
N GLY A 240 14.88 -12.89 6.61
CA GLY A 240 15.07 -11.67 7.42
C GLY A 240 14.29 -10.44 6.94
N ARG A 241 13.03 -10.28 7.39
CA ARG A 241 12.11 -9.19 6.98
C ARG A 241 12.04 -7.99 7.96
N SER A 242 12.83 -7.97 9.04
CA SER A 242 12.61 -7.03 10.16
C SER A 242 12.89 -5.55 9.81
N VAL A 243 13.83 -5.28 8.91
CA VAL A 243 14.25 -3.91 8.53
C VAL A 243 13.24 -3.23 7.59
N GLU A 244 12.57 -4.00 6.73
CA GLU A 244 11.59 -3.48 5.77
C GLU A 244 10.33 -2.95 6.47
N HIS A 245 9.89 -3.60 7.54
CA HIS A 245 8.68 -3.22 8.25
C HIS A 245 8.80 -1.86 8.97
N PHE A 246 9.97 -1.56 9.53
CA PHE A 246 10.23 -0.24 10.15
C PHE A 246 10.16 0.87 9.09
N THR A 247 10.77 0.66 7.93
CA THR A 247 10.74 1.63 6.82
C THR A 247 9.30 1.88 6.36
N ALA A 248 8.52 0.82 6.14
CA ALA A 248 7.15 0.95 5.65
C ALA A 248 6.24 1.82 6.53
N THR A 249 6.49 1.87 7.84
CA THR A 249 5.59 2.45 8.85
C THR A 249 6.11 3.75 9.47
N GLN A 250 7.14 4.38 8.92
CA GLN A 250 7.76 5.62 9.45
C GLN A 250 6.75 6.75 9.72
N GLN A 251 5.72 6.88 8.88
CA GLN A 251 4.66 7.88 9.03
C GLN A 251 3.48 7.45 9.90
N GLY A 252 3.57 6.27 10.51
CA GLY A 252 2.53 5.65 11.32
C GLY A 252 1.82 4.50 10.62
N VAL A 253 1.37 3.53 11.41
CA VAL A 253 0.67 2.32 10.93
C VAL A 253 -0.68 2.67 10.29
N PHE A 254 -1.32 3.76 10.73
CA PHE A 254 -2.57 4.19 10.11
C PHE A 254 -2.35 4.63 8.66
N GLU A 255 -1.46 5.59 8.43
CA GLU A 255 -1.21 6.13 7.08
C GLU A 255 -0.63 5.11 6.11
N SER A 256 0.14 4.15 6.61
CA SER A 256 0.65 3.05 5.78
C SER A 256 -0.42 1.95 5.65
N SER A 257 -0.39 0.97 6.56
CA SER A 257 -1.15 -0.27 6.47
C SER A 257 -2.68 -0.10 6.54
N HIS A 258 -3.21 0.73 7.44
CA HIS A 258 -4.67 0.82 7.57
C HIS A 258 -5.32 1.52 6.37
N ARG A 259 -4.69 2.59 5.86
CA ARG A 259 -5.15 3.28 4.64
C ARG A 259 -5.12 2.36 3.43
N ASP A 260 -4.16 1.45 3.32
CA ASP A 260 -4.14 0.42 2.27
C ASP A 260 -5.38 -0.48 2.30
N MET A 261 -5.85 -0.87 3.50
CA MET A 261 -7.08 -1.65 3.64
C MET A 261 -8.33 -0.86 3.19
N MET A 262 -8.32 0.46 3.35
CA MET A 262 -9.44 1.33 2.96
C MET A 262 -9.50 1.57 1.46
N VAL A 263 -8.35 1.61 0.77
CA VAL A 263 -8.29 1.90 -0.67
C VAL A 263 -8.31 0.64 -1.54
N MET A 264 -8.17 -0.55 -0.97
CA MET A 264 -8.25 -1.82 -1.70
C MET A 264 -9.59 -2.01 -2.47
N PHE A 265 -10.63 -1.22 -2.16
CA PHE A 265 -11.98 -1.39 -2.67
C PHE A 265 -12.43 -0.36 -3.72
#